data_AF-A0A933N7A5-F1
#
_entry.id   AF-A0A933N7A5-F1
#
_cell.length_a   1.000
_cell.length_b   1.000
_cell.length_c   1.000
_cell.angle_alpha   90.00
_cell.angle_beta   90.00
_cell.angle_gamma   90.00
#
_symmetry.space_group_name_H-M   'P 1'
#
loop_
_entity.id
_entity.type
_entity.pdbx_description
1 polymer ?
#
loop_
_entity_poly.entity_id
_entity_poly.type
_entity_poly.pdbx_seq_one_letter_code
_entity_poly.pdbx_strand_id
1 'polypeptide(L)' 'MSARGKTRPDRLFGAACLKLTLEGSGTEARASSIYQETLSELDLAEAEVDAYLDAHRAEVVKALAQGRRNRENS' A
#
# COMPACT_ATOMS: atom_id res chain seq x y z
N MET A 1 -8.54 14.33 7.66
CA MET A 1 -9.61 13.32 7.52
C MET A 1 -9.13 12.06 8.19
N SER A 2 -9.85 11.58 9.21
CA SER A 2 -9.33 10.67 10.22
C SER A 2 -9.08 9.26 9.66
N ALA A 3 -7.86 8.74 9.82
CA ALA A 3 -7.52 7.31 9.73
C ALA A 3 -8.17 6.46 10.86
N ARG A 4 -9.34 6.89 11.35
CA ARG A 4 -9.97 6.50 12.62
C ARG A 4 -11.01 5.38 12.47
N GLY A 5 -11.12 4.79 11.28
CA GLY A 5 -12.03 3.66 11.02
C GLY A 5 -11.38 2.43 10.37
N LYS A 6 -10.09 2.48 10.05
CA LYS A 6 -9.38 1.40 9.36
C LYS A 6 -8.63 0.53 10.36
N THR A 7 -8.98 -0.76 10.40
CA THR A 7 -8.30 -1.77 11.23
C THR A 7 -6.82 -1.88 10.83
N ARG A 8 -5.94 -2.38 11.71
CA ARG A 8 -4.51 -2.55 11.39
C ARG A 8 -4.29 -3.29 10.04
N PRO A 9 -5.03 -4.36 9.71
CA PRO A 9 -4.93 -5.01 8.40
C PRO A 9 -5.28 -4.10 7.23
N ASP A 10 -6.29 -3.23 7.36
CA ASP A 10 -6.68 -2.30 6.28
C ASP A 10 -5.60 -1.24 6.03
N ARG A 11 -4.94 -0.78 7.10
CA ARG A 11 -3.79 0.14 7.00
C ARG A 11 -2.60 -0.52 6.32
N LEU A 12 -2.26 -1.74 6.74
CA LEU A 12 -1.19 -2.55 6.14
C LEU A 12 -1.47 -2.79 4.65
N PHE A 13 -2.71 -3.13 4.32
CA PHE A 13 -3.14 -3.32 2.95
C PHE A 13 -2.99 -2.05 2.10
N GLY A 14 -3.38 -0.89 2.63
CA GLY A 14 -3.19 0.40 1.97
C GLY A 14 -1.72 0.75 1.72
N ALA A 15 -0.88 0.57 2.74
CA ALA A 15 0.57 0.81 2.62
C ALA A 15 1.24 -0.18 1.65
N ALA A 16 0.81 -1.45 1.66
CA ALA A 16 1.27 -2.48 0.74
C ALA A 16 0.90 -2.16 -0.73
N CYS A 17 -0.34 -1.70 -0.96
CA CYS A 17 -0.78 -1.22 -2.27
C CYS A 17 0.09 -0.05 -2.77
N LEU A 18 0.37 0.91 -1.89
CA LEU A 18 1.19 2.08 -2.22
C LEU A 18 2.64 1.67 -2.57
N LYS A 19 3.25 0.79 -1.77
CA LYS A 19 4.61 0.27 -2.00
C LYS A 19 4.73 -0.36 -3.39
N LEU A 20 3.86 -1.32 -3.71
CA LEU A 20 3.88 -1.99 -5.02
C LEU A 20 3.57 -1.05 -6.18
N THR A 21 2.76 -0.01 -5.94
CA THR A 21 2.47 0.99 -6.98
C THR A 21 3.71 1.82 -7.30
N LEU A 22 4.43 2.28 -6.28
CA LEU A 22 5.67 3.04 -6.44
C LEU A 22 6.75 2.21 -7.13
N GLU A 23 6.95 0.97 -6.66
CA GLU A 23 7.92 0.04 -7.25
C GLU A 23 7.56 -0.30 -8.70
N GLY A 24 6.27 -0.49 -9.00
CA GLY A 24 5.78 -0.72 -10.35
C GLY A 24 5.94 0.48 -11.30
N SER A 25 6.13 1.69 -10.76
CA SER A 25 6.45 2.91 -11.52
C SER A 25 7.96 3.14 -11.68
N GLY A 26 8.81 2.27 -11.14
CA GLY A 26 10.27 2.40 -11.15
C GLY A 26 10.82 3.30 -10.04
N THR A 27 9.98 3.70 -9.07
CA THR A 27 10.40 4.48 -7.90
C THR A 27 10.64 3.54 -6.73
N GLU A 28 11.80 3.65 -6.09
CA GLU A 28 12.02 2.93 -4.83
C GLU A 28 11.07 3.47 -3.76
N ALA A 29 10.12 2.63 -3.32
CA ALA A 29 9.12 3.03 -2.32
C ALA A 29 9.78 3.57 -1.05
N ARG A 30 10.88 2.95 -0.61
CA ARG A 30 11.66 3.37 0.56
C ARG A 30 12.18 4.81 0.45
N ALA A 31 12.56 5.22 -0.75
CA ALA A 31 13.06 6.55 -1.05
C ALA A 31 11.93 7.58 -1.30
N SER A 32 10.68 7.14 -1.36
CA SER A 32 9.53 8.02 -1.58
C SER A 32 9.09 8.66 -0.26
N SER A 33 9.14 10.00 -0.20
CA SER A 33 8.63 10.76 0.95
C SER A 33 7.16 10.45 1.22
N ILE A 34 6.34 10.27 0.18
CA ILE A 34 4.92 9.94 0.30
C ILE A 34 4.73 8.60 1.02
N TYR A 35 5.57 7.60 0.73
CA TYR A 35 5.51 6.32 1.41
C TYR A 35 5.90 6.44 2.89
N GLN A 36 6.96 7.17 3.19
CA GLN A 36 7.43 7.39 4.57
C GLN A 36 6.40 8.18 5.40
N GLU A 37 5.78 9.21 4.82
CA GLU A 37 4.69 9.96 5.45
C GLU A 37 3.48 9.04 5.70
N THR A 38 3.10 8.22 4.71
CA THR A 38 1.99 7.27 4.85
C THR A 38 2.24 6.27 5.98
N LEU A 39 3.45 5.72 6.11
CA LEU A 39 3.81 4.82 7.21
C LEU A 39 3.67 5.52 8.57
N SER A 40 4.13 6.77 8.65
CA SER A 40 4.05 7.58 9.87
C SER A 40 2.61 7.91 10.25
N GLU A 41 1.77 8.30 9.28
CA GLU A 41 0.35 8.61 9.51
C GLU A 41 -0.46 7.38 9.94
N LEU A 42 -0.09 6.19 9.44
CA LEU A 42 -0.77 4.94 9.74
C LEU A 42 -0.25 4.23 10.99
N ASP A 43 0.85 4.72 11.57
CA ASP A 43 1.58 4.11 12.68
C ASP A 43 2.02 2.68 12.34
N LEU A 44 2.72 2.54 11.20
CA LEU A 44 3.18 1.25 10.68
C LEU A 44 4.69 1.25 10.46
N ALA A 45 5.34 0.14 10.80
CA ALA A 45 6.72 -0.08 10.41
C ALA A 45 6.80 -0.68 8.99
N GLU A 46 7.84 -0.32 8.25
CA GLU A 46 8.09 -0.89 6.93
C GLU A 46 8.19 -2.43 6.98
N ALA A 47 8.87 -2.97 7.99
CA ALA A 47 8.99 -4.41 8.18
C ALA A 47 7.63 -5.13 8.32
N GLU A 48 6.62 -4.46 8.90
CA GLU A 48 5.27 -5.02 8.99
C GLU A 48 4.56 -5.02 7.64
N VAL A 49 4.78 -3.97 6.84
CA VAL A 49 4.25 -3.91 5.47
C VAL A 49 4.91 -4.97 4.60
N ASP A 50 6.23 -5.18 4.75
CA ASP A 50 6.96 -6.26 4.07
C ASP A 50 6.46 -7.65 4.47
N ALA A 51 6.30 -7.91 5.76
CA ALA A 51 5.74 -9.19 6.23
C ALA A 51 4.30 -9.41 5.74
N TYR A 52 3.49 -8.35 5.74
CA TYR A 52 2.12 -8.41 5.21
C TYR A 52 2.12 -8.66 3.70
N LEU A 53 3.01 -8.01 2.96
CA LEU A 53 3.18 -8.22 1.52
C LEU A 53 3.61 -9.64 1.20
N ASP A 54 4.52 -10.24 1.97
CA ASP A 54 4.92 -11.63 1.76
C ASP A 54 3.73 -12.60 1.90
N ALA A 55 2.94 -12.43 2.96
CA ALA A 55 1.77 -13.27 3.23
C ALA A 55 0.58 -13.03 2.28
N HIS A 56 0.35 -11.78 1.87
CA HIS A 56 -0.86 -11.37 1.13
C HIS A 56 -0.59 -10.83 -0.28
N ARG A 57 0.61 -11.07 -0.83
CA ARG A 57 1.05 -10.48 -2.12
C ARG A 57 0.02 -10.63 -3.23
N ALA A 58 -0.54 -11.83 -3.36
CA ALA A 58 -1.50 -12.16 -4.41
C ALA A 58 -2.78 -11.32 -4.30
N GLU A 59 -3.26 -11.07 -3.08
CA GLU A 59 -4.46 -10.25 -2.86
C GLU A 59 -4.19 -8.78 -3.16
N VAL A 60 -3.07 -8.24 -2.70
CA VAL A 60 -2.67 -6.85 -2.94
C VAL A 60 -2.49 -6.60 -4.45
N VAL A 61 -1.78 -7.49 -5.15
CA VAL A 61 -1.61 -7.40 -6.62
C VAL A 61 -2.94 -7.48 -7.35
N LYS A 62 -3.83 -8.40 -6.94
CA LYS A 62 -5.17 -8.54 -7.53
C LYS A 62 -6.00 -7.26 -7.34
N ALA A 63 -5.97 -6.68 -6.15
CA ALA A 63 -6.68 -5.44 -5.87
C ALA A 63 -6.14 -4.26 -6.70
N LEU A 64 -4.82 -4.14 -6.84
CA LEU A 64 -4.20 -3.14 -7.72
C LEU A 64 -4.62 -3.32 -9.19
N ALA A 65 -4.65 -4.57 -9.67
CA ALA A 65 -5.11 -4.87 -11.02
C ALA A 65 -6.59 -4.52 -11.25
N GLN A 66 -7.45 -4.75 -10.24
CA GLN A 66 -8.86 -4.37 -10.28
C GLN A 66 -9.04 -2.84 -10.25
N GLY A 67 -8.28 -2.14 -9.40
CA GLY A 67 -8.32 -0.68 -9.31
C GLY A 67 -7.91 0.02 -10.60
N ARG A 68 -6.92 -0.50 -11.33
CA ARG A 68 -6.51 0.04 -12.64
C ARG A 68 -7.61 -0.12 -13.71
N ARG A 69 -8.19 -1.32 -13.81
CA ARG A 69 -9.28 -1.61 -14.77
C ARG A 69 -10.52 -0.75 -14.56
N ASN A 70 -10.82 -0.39 -13.31
CA ASN A 70 -11.99 0.43 -12.99
C ASN A 70 -11.80 1.90 -13.39
N ARG A 71 -10.55 2.38 -13.50
CA ARG A 71 -10.21 3.75 -13.94
C ARG A 71 -10.20 3.90 -15.47
N GLU A 72 -9.92 2.82 -16.20
CA GLU A 72 -9.90 2.80 -17.67
C GLU A 72 -11.30 2.70 -18.30
N ASN A 73 -12.35 2.47 -17.50
CA ASN A 73 -13.74 2.31 -17.93
C ASN A 73 -14.68 3.43 -17.45
N SER A 74 -14.14 4.55 -16.94
CA SER A 74 -14.90 5.74 -16.51
C SER A 74 -14.61 6.94 -17.40
#